data_AF-A0A3M1KKT8-F1
#
_entry.id   AF-A0A3M1KKT8-F1
#
_cell.length_a   1.000
_cell.length_b   1.000
_cell.length_c   1.000
_cell.angle_alpha   90.00
_cell.angle_beta   90.00
_cell.angle_gamma   90.00
#
_symmetry.space_group_name_H-M   'P 1'
#
loop_
_entity.id
_entity.type
_entity.pdbx_description
1 polymer ?
#
loop_
_entity_poly.entity_id
_entity_poly.type
_entity_poly.pdbx_seq_one_letter_code
_entity_poly.pdbx_strand_id
1 'polypeptide(L)'
;MSMIKTIWGFLFRLFPCPTALGLRRIGNPGRDSPVLVTCNFDLTVKRMRKALRGIDAWLLVAESKGVNVWCAAGAREFNTDSVVSAVKTSGIESLVDHRTLILPPLGAPGIRAADVAERTGWKTVWGPVRLEDIPRFLSARLVRSEDMKRATWNWKERLDTALGSLFPFYFAGALLLAFLGRSLLLEYLVVGAVVFVFFMLACPWIPTQHGLTKALVVCAVLGGGLAAARAVSAPLPAWLPSAVWIAMVLVVIYGTELGGLASTLASDLDPFLARLGIGAVGNVALAGTVRTELLNGYRLLTHTRERCDRCHGCIEVCPQRVWEVGRDDERSVFAHPEWCTACTACLMQCRSGAIQAHRVRAQAGARAPALRTG
;
A
#
# COMPACT_ATOMS: atom_id res chain seq x y z
N MET A 1 -12.71 20.06 -14.31
CA MET A 1 -11.95 18.88 -13.81
C MET A 1 -12.41 17.68 -14.63
N SER A 2 -11.53 16.94 -15.33
CA SER A 2 -11.98 15.87 -16.26
C SER A 2 -12.57 14.69 -15.49
N MET A 3 -13.86 14.43 -15.69
CA MET A 3 -14.60 13.30 -15.13
C MET A 3 -14.04 11.96 -15.64
N ILE A 4 -13.66 11.92 -16.92
CA ILE A 4 -13.04 10.76 -17.57
C ILE A 4 -11.76 10.35 -16.85
N LYS A 5 -10.86 11.30 -16.53
CA LYS A 5 -9.63 10.99 -15.78
C LYS A 5 -9.93 10.44 -14.37
N THR A 6 -11.01 10.91 -13.73
CA THR A 6 -11.40 10.38 -12.41
C THR A 6 -11.88 8.94 -12.52
N ILE A 7 -12.72 8.63 -13.52
CA ILE A 7 -13.21 7.28 -13.77
C ILE A 7 -12.03 6.36 -14.11
N TRP A 8 -11.13 6.81 -14.98
CA TRP A 8 -9.92 6.06 -15.32
C TRP A 8 -9.05 5.80 -14.10
N GLY A 9 -8.68 6.83 -13.34
CA GLY A 9 -7.84 6.65 -12.15
C GLY A 9 -8.49 5.82 -11.03
N PHE A 10 -9.82 5.72 -11.02
CA PHE A 10 -10.54 4.84 -10.10
C PHE A 10 -10.58 3.40 -10.61
N LEU A 11 -11.04 3.14 -11.84
CA LEU A 11 -11.17 1.79 -12.38
C LEU A 11 -9.82 1.16 -12.69
N PHE A 12 -8.88 1.93 -13.23
CA PHE A 12 -7.54 1.50 -13.62
C PHE A 12 -6.50 1.95 -12.58
N ARG A 13 -6.81 1.80 -11.28
CA ARG A 13 -5.98 2.33 -10.19
C ARG A 13 -4.55 1.77 -10.16
N LEU A 14 -4.33 0.60 -10.78
CA LEU A 14 -3.00 -0.02 -10.94
C LEU A 14 -2.18 0.54 -12.10
N PHE A 15 -2.79 1.36 -12.96
CA PHE A 15 -2.11 1.99 -14.10
C PHE A 15 -1.76 3.45 -13.80
N PRO A 16 -0.60 3.93 -14.29
CA PRO A 16 -0.22 5.33 -14.21
C PRO A 16 -1.30 6.28 -14.72
N CYS A 17 -1.68 7.26 -13.91
CA CYS A 17 -2.53 8.37 -14.33
C CYS A 17 -1.95 9.69 -13.77
N PRO A 18 -0.91 10.24 -14.40
CA PRO A 18 -0.23 11.42 -13.87
C PRO A 18 -1.04 12.70 -14.08
N THR A 19 -0.81 13.64 -13.18
CA THR A 19 -1.22 15.04 -13.28
C THR A 19 0.04 15.92 -13.26
N ALA A 20 -0.06 17.16 -13.76
CA ALA A 20 1.07 18.09 -13.81
C ALA A 20 1.72 18.30 -12.43
N LEU A 21 3.05 18.26 -12.41
CA LEU A 21 3.89 18.55 -11.25
C LEU A 21 3.80 20.03 -10.84
N GLY A 22 4.34 20.33 -9.67
CA GLY A 22 4.57 21.70 -9.22
C GLY A 22 3.60 22.16 -8.14
N LEU A 23 3.68 23.46 -7.84
CA LEU A 23 2.99 24.08 -6.72
C LEU A 23 1.55 24.42 -7.08
N ARG A 24 0.62 24.12 -6.17
CA ARG A 24 -0.80 24.44 -6.30
C ARG A 24 -1.25 25.25 -5.10
N ARG A 25 -1.90 26.37 -5.38
CA ARG A 25 -2.59 27.21 -4.39
C ARG A 25 -3.92 26.56 -4.01
N ILE A 26 -4.19 26.40 -2.71
CA ILE A 26 -5.49 26.01 -2.16
C ILE A 26 -6.02 27.17 -1.31
N GLY A 27 -7.21 27.67 -1.62
CA GLY A 27 -7.75 28.85 -0.96
C GLY A 27 -6.91 30.09 -1.22
N ASN A 28 -6.68 30.88 -0.18
CA ASN A 28 -5.90 32.10 -0.15
C ASN A 28 -4.71 31.98 0.84
N PRO A 29 -3.70 31.13 0.55
CA PRO A 29 -2.58 30.93 1.46
C PRO A 29 -1.73 32.20 1.60
N GLY A 30 -1.44 32.52 2.86
CA GLY A 30 -0.48 33.54 3.27
C GLY A 30 0.91 32.96 3.50
N ARG A 31 1.77 33.77 4.13
CA ARG A 31 3.19 33.44 4.38
C ARG A 31 3.41 32.41 5.49
N ASP A 32 2.43 32.22 6.35
CA ASP A 32 2.41 31.24 7.44
C ASP A 32 1.64 29.96 7.08
N SER A 33 1.08 29.89 5.87
CA SER A 33 0.23 28.78 5.45
C SER A 33 1.01 27.48 5.22
N PRO A 34 0.44 26.33 5.63
CA PRO A 34 1.14 25.06 5.58
C PRO A 34 1.47 24.60 4.16
N VAL A 35 2.62 23.95 4.01
CA VAL A 35 3.08 23.34 2.76
C VAL A 35 2.92 21.82 2.84
N LEU A 36 1.93 21.28 2.12
CA LEU A 36 1.68 19.84 2.04
C LEU A 36 2.26 19.26 0.76
N VAL A 37 2.89 18.10 0.85
CA VAL A 37 3.45 17.38 -0.30
C VAL A 37 2.56 16.21 -0.67
N THR A 38 2.40 15.96 -1.96
CA THR A 38 1.71 14.77 -2.46
C THR A 38 2.38 14.23 -3.72
N CYS A 39 1.99 13.02 -4.13
CA CYS A 39 2.42 12.37 -5.37
C CYS A 39 1.66 12.91 -6.59
N ASN A 40 2.11 12.66 -7.83
CA ASN A 40 1.45 13.15 -9.03
C ASN A 40 0.35 12.25 -9.60
N PHE A 41 -0.16 11.27 -8.84
CA PHE A 41 -1.35 10.53 -9.24
C PHE A 41 -2.62 11.40 -9.21
N ASP A 42 -3.31 11.51 -10.35
CA ASP A 42 -4.42 12.44 -10.56
C ASP A 42 -5.55 12.28 -9.52
N LEU A 43 -5.94 11.04 -9.21
CA LEU A 43 -6.96 10.77 -8.21
C LEU A 43 -6.52 11.18 -6.79
N THR A 44 -5.24 10.97 -6.43
CA THR A 44 -4.70 11.43 -5.15
C THR A 44 -4.75 12.94 -5.05
N VAL A 45 -4.28 13.66 -6.07
CA VAL A 45 -4.27 15.13 -6.09
C VAL A 45 -5.71 15.68 -5.99
N LYS A 46 -6.67 15.07 -6.68
CA LYS A 46 -8.09 15.45 -6.59
C LYS A 46 -8.67 15.20 -5.19
N ARG A 47 -8.38 14.05 -4.58
CA ARG A 47 -8.81 13.73 -3.20
C ARG A 47 -8.18 14.72 -2.20
N MET A 48 -6.90 15.05 -2.35
CA MET A 48 -6.20 16.05 -1.53
C MET A 48 -6.82 17.44 -1.65
N ARG A 49 -7.08 17.92 -2.89
CA ARG A 49 -7.76 19.21 -3.11
C ARG A 49 -9.17 19.26 -2.52
N LYS A 50 -9.88 18.13 -2.50
CA LYS A 50 -11.20 18.03 -1.86
C LYS A 50 -11.09 18.11 -0.34
N ALA A 51 -10.13 17.41 0.26
CA ALA A 51 -9.90 17.40 1.70
C ALA A 51 -9.42 18.75 2.24
N LEU A 52 -8.68 19.51 1.42
CA LEU A 52 -8.19 20.85 1.78
C LEU A 52 -9.20 21.98 1.49
N ARG A 53 -10.46 21.68 1.14
CA ARG A 53 -11.47 22.73 0.95
C ARG A 53 -11.70 23.48 2.27
N GLY A 54 -11.63 24.80 2.21
CA GLY A 54 -11.75 25.66 3.40
C GLY A 54 -10.46 25.80 4.20
N ILE A 55 -9.33 25.28 3.70
CA ILE A 55 -8.00 25.47 4.28
C ILE A 55 -7.15 26.26 3.29
N ASP A 56 -6.50 27.30 3.79
CA ASP A 56 -5.51 28.07 3.05
C ASP A 56 -4.16 27.35 3.15
N ALA A 57 -3.72 26.75 2.05
CA ALA A 57 -2.53 25.90 2.02
C ALA A 57 -1.83 25.87 0.66
N TRP A 58 -0.54 25.55 0.69
CA TRP A 58 0.25 25.23 -0.48
C TRP A 58 0.31 23.71 -0.67
N LEU A 59 -0.07 23.22 -1.84
CA LEU A 59 0.02 21.81 -2.21
C LEU A 59 1.11 21.60 -3.26
N LEU A 60 2.21 20.99 -2.86
CA LEU A 60 3.34 20.65 -3.71
C LEU A 60 3.17 19.24 -4.30
N VAL A 61 2.98 19.15 -5.62
CA VAL A 61 2.82 17.88 -6.34
C VAL A 61 4.17 17.42 -6.88
N ALA A 62 4.72 16.37 -6.28
CA ALA A 62 5.99 15.76 -6.64
C ALA A 62 5.82 14.54 -7.55
N GLU A 63 6.87 14.20 -8.30
CA GLU A 63 6.86 13.10 -9.26
C GLU A 63 6.69 11.73 -8.57
N SER A 64 5.83 10.90 -9.12
CA SER A 64 5.60 9.52 -8.68
C SER A 64 5.23 8.59 -9.84
N LYS A 65 5.59 8.98 -11.07
CA LYS A 65 5.24 8.32 -12.34
C LYS A 65 3.74 8.10 -12.52
N GLY A 66 2.91 8.95 -11.92
CA GLY A 66 1.47 8.82 -11.95
C GLY A 66 0.94 7.64 -11.13
N VAL A 67 1.70 7.16 -10.15
CA VAL A 67 1.29 6.10 -9.21
C VAL A 67 1.00 6.69 -7.83
N ASN A 68 0.06 6.10 -7.09
CA ASN A 68 -0.34 6.59 -5.76
C ASN A 68 0.82 6.55 -4.74
N VAL A 69 0.70 7.30 -3.64
CA VAL A 69 1.76 7.51 -2.62
C VAL A 69 2.40 6.20 -2.16
N TRP A 70 1.60 5.21 -1.71
CA TRP A 70 2.14 4.02 -1.07
C TRP A 70 2.80 3.09 -2.09
N CYS A 71 2.12 2.83 -3.21
CA CYS A 71 2.68 2.00 -4.27
C CYS A 71 3.96 2.62 -4.86
N ALA A 72 3.94 3.92 -5.15
CA ALA A 72 5.11 4.63 -5.70
C ALA A 72 6.29 4.68 -4.72
N ALA A 73 6.04 4.82 -3.41
CA ALA A 73 7.10 4.76 -2.41
C ALA A 73 7.70 3.35 -2.31
N GLY A 74 6.87 2.31 -2.36
CA GLY A 74 7.32 0.91 -2.42
C GLY A 74 8.13 0.59 -3.67
N ALA A 75 7.76 1.17 -4.82
CA ALA A 75 8.48 1.06 -6.09
C ALA A 75 9.66 2.04 -6.22
N ARG A 76 9.94 2.86 -5.19
CA ARG A 76 10.97 3.91 -5.19
C ARG A 76 10.80 4.99 -6.26
N GLU A 77 9.60 5.18 -6.79
CA GLU A 77 9.27 6.25 -7.74
C GLU A 77 8.89 7.56 -7.02
N PHE A 78 8.22 7.45 -5.87
CA PHE A 78 7.99 8.58 -4.97
C PHE A 78 9.01 8.51 -3.82
N ASN A 79 10.09 9.28 -3.98
CA ASN A 79 11.32 9.13 -3.20
C ASN A 79 11.91 10.47 -2.75
N THR A 80 13.01 10.44 -1.99
CA THR A 80 13.73 11.65 -1.54
C THR A 80 14.00 12.63 -2.68
N ASP A 81 14.52 12.16 -3.81
CA ASP A 81 14.88 13.03 -4.95
C ASP A 81 13.65 13.71 -5.55
N SER A 82 12.53 12.99 -5.67
CA SER A 82 11.28 13.55 -6.17
C SER A 82 10.79 14.71 -5.31
N VAL A 83 10.92 14.61 -3.98
CA VAL A 83 10.55 15.68 -3.03
C VAL A 83 11.53 16.84 -3.09
N VAL A 84 12.84 16.55 -3.07
CA VAL A 84 13.89 17.57 -3.13
C VAL A 84 13.77 18.40 -4.43
N SER A 85 13.56 17.72 -5.56
CA SER A 85 13.36 18.36 -6.86
C SER A 85 12.11 19.24 -6.86
N ALA A 86 10.98 18.73 -6.35
CA ALA A 86 9.74 19.50 -6.26
C ALA A 86 9.93 20.76 -5.39
N VAL A 87 10.61 20.66 -4.25
CA VAL A 87 10.86 21.82 -3.37
C VAL A 87 11.71 22.87 -4.10
N LYS A 88 12.86 22.46 -4.67
CA LYS A 88 13.81 23.37 -5.32
C LYS A 88 13.26 24.05 -6.57
N THR A 89 12.38 23.39 -7.31
CA THR A 89 11.85 23.91 -8.59
C THR A 89 10.50 24.62 -8.46
N SER A 90 9.84 24.53 -7.30
CA SER A 90 8.48 25.07 -7.11
C SER A 90 8.38 26.56 -6.83
N GLY A 91 9.48 27.18 -6.38
CA GLY A 91 9.46 28.56 -5.88
C GLY A 91 8.75 28.74 -4.53
N ILE A 92 8.42 27.67 -3.81
CA ILE A 92 7.71 27.75 -2.52
C ILE A 92 8.45 28.59 -1.47
N GLU A 93 9.78 28.64 -1.55
CA GLU A 93 10.64 29.39 -0.63
C GLU A 93 10.37 30.90 -0.61
N SER A 94 9.92 31.49 -1.71
CA SER A 94 9.59 32.93 -1.75
C SER A 94 8.16 33.24 -1.28
N LEU A 95 7.35 32.22 -1.03
CA LEU A 95 5.90 32.35 -0.76
C LEU A 95 5.53 32.13 0.71
N VAL A 96 6.43 31.55 1.51
CA VAL A 96 6.22 31.31 2.94
C VAL A 96 7.45 31.72 3.76
N ASP A 97 7.22 32.13 5.01
CA ASP A 97 8.29 32.60 5.92
C ASP A 97 8.86 31.47 6.80
N HIS A 98 8.42 30.23 6.56
CA HIS A 98 8.86 29.04 7.30
C HIS A 98 9.40 27.97 6.34
N ARG A 99 10.22 27.05 6.88
CA ARG A 99 10.75 25.91 6.12
C ARG A 99 10.28 24.58 6.68
N THR A 100 8.98 24.32 6.59
CA THR A 100 8.36 23.06 7.06
C THR A 100 7.51 22.43 5.97
N LEU A 101 7.80 21.17 5.65
CA LEU A 101 7.05 20.34 4.68
C LEU A 101 6.25 19.28 5.42
N ILE A 102 4.97 19.15 5.09
CA ILE A 102 4.11 18.07 5.57
C ILE A 102 4.09 16.96 4.52
N LEU A 103 4.75 15.85 4.83
CA LEU A 103 4.86 14.68 3.96
C LEU A 103 3.79 13.64 4.28
N PRO A 104 3.28 12.88 3.30
CA PRO A 104 2.36 11.79 3.57
C PRO A 104 3.13 10.62 4.21
N PRO A 105 2.66 10.04 5.33
CA PRO A 105 3.43 9.05 6.10
C PRO A 105 3.66 7.75 5.32
N LEU A 106 2.73 7.36 4.45
CA LEU A 106 2.89 6.17 3.59
C LEU A 106 3.96 6.35 2.49
N GLY A 107 4.54 7.55 2.36
CA GLY A 107 5.72 7.82 1.53
C GLY A 107 7.05 7.52 2.23
N ALA A 108 7.06 7.31 3.55
CA ALA A 108 8.26 7.04 4.35
C ALA A 108 9.13 5.85 3.88
N PRO A 109 8.60 4.79 3.22
CA PRO A 109 9.44 3.76 2.61
C PRO A 109 10.40 4.26 1.53
N GLY A 110 10.01 5.30 0.79
CA GLY A 110 10.78 5.85 -0.33
C GLY A 110 11.48 7.18 -0.02
N ILE A 111 10.99 7.94 0.97
CA ILE A 111 11.47 9.28 1.29
C ILE A 111 12.22 9.26 2.62
N ARG A 112 13.52 9.57 2.61
CA ARG A 112 14.33 9.78 3.82
C ARG A 112 14.16 11.22 4.30
N ALA A 113 13.46 11.40 5.41
CA ALA A 113 13.16 12.71 5.98
C ALA A 113 14.42 13.55 6.27
N ALA A 114 15.48 12.90 6.76
CA ALA A 114 16.77 13.52 7.05
C ALA A 114 17.42 14.12 5.80
N ASP A 115 17.46 13.38 4.70
CA ASP A 115 18.06 13.84 3.44
C ASP A 115 17.31 15.00 2.82
N VAL A 116 15.97 14.98 2.91
CA VAL A 116 15.16 16.11 2.43
C VAL A 116 15.57 17.36 3.22
N ALA A 117 15.69 17.25 4.54
CA ALA A 117 16.12 18.36 5.38
C ALA A 117 17.54 18.82 5.07
N GLU A 118 18.50 17.90 4.94
CA GLU A 118 19.89 18.20 4.61
C GLU A 118 20.03 18.89 3.24
N ARG A 119 19.31 18.40 2.22
CA ARG A 119 19.48 18.85 0.83
C ARG A 119 18.67 20.09 0.46
N THR A 120 17.67 20.44 1.25
CA THR A 120 16.77 21.58 0.98
C THR A 120 16.76 22.63 2.08
N GLY A 121 17.20 22.30 3.30
CA GLY A 121 17.01 23.15 4.49
C GLY A 121 15.58 23.16 5.03
N TRP A 122 14.67 22.30 4.51
CA TRP A 122 13.29 22.21 4.98
C TRP A 122 13.11 21.09 6.00
N LYS A 123 12.59 21.44 7.18
CA LYS A 123 12.15 20.45 8.17
C LYS A 123 11.00 19.65 7.58
N THR A 124 11.06 18.34 7.72
CA THR A 124 9.97 17.44 7.32
C THR A 124 9.15 17.02 8.54
N VAL A 125 7.84 17.02 8.37
CA VAL A 125 6.88 16.51 9.36
C VAL A 125 5.97 15.53 8.64
N TRP A 126 5.71 14.38 9.26
CA TRP A 126 4.76 13.42 8.71
C TRP A 126 3.34 13.86 9.04
N GLY A 127 2.49 13.97 8.03
CA GLY A 127 1.06 14.22 8.17
C GLY A 127 0.27 12.97 8.58
N PRO A 128 -1.06 13.07 8.65
CA PRO A 128 -1.92 11.93 8.93
C PRO A 128 -1.98 10.96 7.75
N VAL A 129 -2.30 9.70 8.03
CA VAL A 129 -2.54 8.67 6.99
C VAL A 129 -3.80 9.00 6.19
N ARG A 130 -4.84 9.48 6.86
CA ARG A 130 -6.14 9.83 6.27
C ARG A 130 -6.22 11.32 5.97
N LEU A 131 -6.84 11.65 4.85
CA LEU A 131 -6.97 13.04 4.42
C LEU A 131 -7.95 13.83 5.28
N GLU A 132 -8.94 13.15 5.84
CA GLU A 132 -9.98 13.71 6.71
C GLU A 132 -9.40 14.23 8.03
N ASP A 133 -8.24 13.72 8.44
CA ASP A 133 -7.56 14.10 9.67
C ASP A 133 -6.66 15.35 9.50
N ILE A 134 -6.46 15.84 8.28
CA ILE A 134 -5.60 17.02 8.01
C ILE A 134 -6.04 18.26 8.78
N PRO A 135 -7.34 18.66 8.80
CA PRO A 135 -7.76 19.85 9.55
C PRO A 135 -7.44 19.72 11.05
N ARG A 136 -7.72 18.55 11.64
CA ARG A 136 -7.43 18.26 13.05
C ARG A 136 -5.93 18.31 13.32
N PHE A 137 -5.12 17.70 12.45
CA PHE A 137 -3.65 17.72 12.54
C PHE A 137 -3.07 19.15 12.48
N LEU A 138 -3.59 20.00 11.59
CA LEU A 138 -3.16 21.40 11.50
C LEU A 138 -3.56 22.19 12.75
N SER A 139 -4.78 22.00 13.26
CA SER A 139 -5.24 22.65 14.50
C SER A 139 -4.44 22.21 15.73
N ALA A 140 -3.90 20.99 15.72
CA ALA A 140 -3.04 20.43 16.76
C ALA A 140 -1.56 20.82 16.60
N ARG A 141 -1.24 21.89 15.87
CA ARG A 141 0.13 22.40 15.65
C ARG A 141 1.09 21.32 15.11
N LEU A 142 0.62 20.55 14.14
CA LEU A 142 1.40 19.49 13.47
C LEU A 142 1.77 18.30 14.37
N VAL A 143 1.00 18.08 15.45
CA VAL A 143 1.14 16.89 16.30
C VAL A 143 0.12 15.85 15.89
N ARG A 144 0.57 14.61 15.68
CA ARG A 144 -0.30 13.47 15.34
C ARG A 144 -0.66 12.66 16.57
N SER A 145 -1.95 12.42 16.75
CA SER A 145 -2.43 11.39 17.65
C SER A 145 -2.20 10.00 17.06
N GLU A 146 -2.22 8.97 17.90
CA GLU A 146 -1.95 7.59 17.49
C GLU A 146 -2.91 7.06 16.42
N ASP A 147 -4.17 7.50 16.42
CA ASP A 147 -5.14 7.16 15.38
C ASP A 147 -4.75 7.72 14.01
N MET A 148 -4.18 8.93 13.95
CA MET A 148 -3.74 9.56 12.68
C MET A 148 -2.56 8.85 12.03
N LYS A 149 -1.75 8.14 12.81
CA LYS A 149 -0.59 7.37 12.32
C LYS A 149 -1.01 6.03 11.71
N ARG A 150 -2.18 5.49 12.05
CA ARG A 150 -2.59 4.12 11.72
C ARG A 150 -3.33 3.98 10.40
N ALA A 151 -2.96 2.96 9.64
CA ALA A 151 -3.78 2.43 8.55
C ALA A 151 -4.69 1.32 9.11
N THR A 152 -6.01 1.58 9.16
CA THR A 152 -6.95 0.70 9.87
C THR A 152 -7.37 -0.54 9.08
N TRP A 153 -7.26 -0.49 7.74
CA TRP A 153 -7.77 -1.51 6.83
C TRP A 153 -9.21 -1.96 7.17
N ASN A 154 -10.05 -1.00 7.51
CA ASN A 154 -11.46 -1.25 7.82
C ASN A 154 -12.23 -1.65 6.54
N TRP A 155 -13.49 -2.06 6.70
CA TRP A 155 -14.29 -2.56 5.57
C TRP A 155 -14.46 -1.52 4.43
N LYS A 156 -14.48 -0.22 4.74
CA LYS A 156 -14.60 0.86 3.72
C LYS A 156 -13.31 0.97 2.90
N GLU A 157 -12.16 0.94 3.55
CA GLU A 157 -10.85 0.99 2.90
C GLU A 157 -10.61 -0.24 2.02
N ARG A 158 -11.05 -1.42 2.49
CA ARG A 158 -11.03 -2.66 1.72
C ARG A 158 -11.95 -2.59 0.50
N LEU A 159 -13.16 -2.06 0.67
CA LEU A 159 -14.10 -1.88 -0.44
C LEU A 159 -13.59 -0.89 -1.48
N ASP A 160 -13.03 0.26 -1.08
CA ASP A 160 -12.41 1.24 -2.01
C ASP A 160 -11.24 0.62 -2.79
N THR A 161 -10.43 -0.21 -2.11
CA THR A 161 -9.34 -0.94 -2.77
C THR A 161 -9.86 -2.02 -3.70
N ALA A 162 -10.89 -2.77 -3.27
CA ALA A 162 -11.47 -3.83 -4.08
C ALA A 162 -12.10 -3.25 -5.37
N LEU A 163 -12.95 -2.23 -5.25
CA LEU A 163 -13.58 -1.61 -6.41
C LEU A 163 -12.56 -0.95 -7.34
N GLY A 164 -11.54 -0.30 -6.79
CA GLY A 164 -10.50 0.37 -7.58
C GLY A 164 -9.52 -0.58 -8.27
N SER A 165 -9.37 -1.80 -7.75
CA SER A 165 -8.50 -2.82 -8.34
C SER A 165 -9.26 -3.84 -9.17
N LEU A 166 -10.60 -3.83 -9.20
CA LEU A 166 -11.40 -4.82 -9.90
C LEU A 166 -10.97 -4.91 -11.39
N PHE A 167 -10.97 -3.78 -12.11
CA PHE A 167 -10.81 -3.74 -13.58
C PHE A 167 -9.52 -4.38 -14.11
N PRO A 168 -8.33 -4.06 -13.60
CA PRO A 168 -7.09 -4.66 -14.07
C PRO A 168 -7.09 -6.20 -14.05
N PHE A 169 -7.72 -6.83 -13.03
CA PHE A 169 -7.68 -8.28 -12.87
C PHE A 169 -8.77 -9.03 -13.66
N TYR A 170 -9.83 -8.37 -14.13
CA TYR A 170 -10.84 -9.01 -14.98
C TYR A 170 -10.77 -8.63 -16.46
N PHE A 171 -10.09 -7.53 -16.81
CA PHE A 171 -10.11 -7.02 -18.18
C PHE A 171 -9.55 -8.03 -19.20
N ALA A 172 -8.41 -8.65 -18.89
CA ALA A 172 -7.77 -9.62 -19.80
C ALA A 172 -8.65 -10.86 -20.01
N GLY A 173 -9.26 -11.40 -18.94
CA GLY A 173 -10.16 -12.55 -19.03
C GLY A 173 -11.47 -12.21 -19.74
N ALA A 174 -12.02 -11.01 -19.52
CA ALA A 174 -13.20 -10.52 -20.23
C ALA A 174 -12.93 -10.38 -21.74
N LEU A 175 -11.76 -9.86 -22.12
CA LEU A 175 -11.35 -9.81 -23.53
C LEU A 175 -11.24 -11.20 -24.14
N LEU A 176 -10.56 -12.13 -23.46
CA LEU A 176 -10.42 -13.51 -23.93
C LEU A 176 -11.78 -14.17 -24.16
N LEU A 177 -12.69 -14.06 -23.19
CA LEU A 177 -14.04 -14.65 -23.28
C LEU A 177 -14.92 -13.94 -24.31
N ALA A 178 -14.72 -12.65 -24.57
CA ALA A 178 -15.45 -11.94 -25.62
C ALA A 178 -15.20 -12.53 -27.02
N PHE A 179 -13.99 -13.07 -27.26
CA PHE A 179 -13.62 -13.69 -28.53
C PHE A 179 -13.79 -15.22 -28.54
N LEU A 180 -13.38 -15.92 -27.48
CA LEU A 180 -13.30 -17.40 -27.46
C LEU A 180 -14.42 -18.09 -26.67
N GLY A 181 -15.19 -17.36 -25.85
CA GLY A 181 -16.07 -17.97 -24.85
C GLY A 181 -17.26 -17.10 -24.49
N ARG A 182 -17.92 -16.53 -25.50
CA ARG A 182 -18.92 -15.46 -25.33
C ARG A 182 -20.12 -15.87 -24.48
N SER A 183 -20.43 -17.17 -24.44
CA SER A 183 -21.46 -17.77 -23.56
C SER A 183 -21.12 -17.64 -22.07
N LEU A 184 -19.84 -17.68 -21.70
CA LEU A 184 -19.37 -17.57 -20.31
C LEU A 184 -19.06 -16.13 -19.90
N LEU A 185 -19.06 -15.18 -20.84
CA LEU A 185 -18.63 -13.80 -20.57
C LEU A 185 -19.48 -13.12 -19.49
N LEU A 186 -20.81 -13.22 -19.58
CA LEU A 186 -21.69 -12.58 -18.61
C LEU A 186 -21.52 -13.19 -17.21
N GLU A 187 -21.45 -14.52 -17.13
CA GLU A 187 -21.19 -15.23 -15.87
C GLU A 187 -19.84 -14.82 -15.28
N TYR A 188 -18.79 -14.76 -16.11
CA TYR A 188 -17.47 -14.31 -15.70
C TYR A 188 -17.47 -12.90 -15.11
N LEU A 189 -18.13 -11.94 -15.78
CA LEU A 189 -18.19 -10.56 -15.33
C LEU A 189 -18.94 -10.43 -14.00
N VAL A 190 -20.09 -11.09 -13.87
CA VAL A 190 -20.93 -10.99 -12.67
C VAL A 190 -20.30 -11.75 -11.51
N VAL A 191 -19.97 -13.04 -11.70
CA VAL A 191 -19.38 -13.88 -10.67
C VAL A 191 -18.01 -13.35 -10.27
N GLY A 192 -17.18 -12.96 -11.24
CA GLY A 192 -15.85 -12.43 -10.95
C GLY A 192 -15.90 -11.14 -10.13
N ALA A 193 -16.78 -10.20 -10.47
CA ALA A 193 -16.93 -8.97 -9.70
C ALA A 193 -17.38 -9.24 -8.26
N VAL A 194 -18.40 -10.10 -8.09
CA VAL A 194 -18.92 -10.49 -6.77
C VAL A 194 -17.82 -11.18 -5.96
N VAL A 195 -17.23 -12.25 -6.51
CA VAL A 195 -16.23 -13.06 -5.82
C VAL A 195 -15.00 -12.24 -5.45
N PHE A 196 -14.53 -11.35 -6.31
CA PHE A 196 -13.39 -10.48 -5.98
C PHE A 196 -13.70 -9.58 -4.79
N VAL A 197 -14.84 -8.87 -4.80
CA VAL A 197 -15.21 -7.97 -3.70
C VAL A 197 -15.41 -8.77 -2.41
N PHE A 198 -16.13 -9.89 -2.46
CA PHE A 198 -16.34 -10.74 -1.30
C PHE A 198 -15.03 -11.33 -0.76
N PHE A 199 -14.13 -11.79 -1.63
CA PHE A 199 -12.82 -12.33 -1.23
C PHE A 199 -11.96 -11.25 -0.56
N MET A 200 -11.91 -10.04 -1.12
CA MET A 200 -11.15 -8.92 -0.55
C MET A 200 -11.68 -8.45 0.80
N LEU A 201 -13.01 -8.46 0.97
CA LEU A 201 -13.64 -8.17 2.25
C LEU A 201 -13.39 -9.31 3.24
N ALA A 202 -13.54 -10.58 2.82
CA ALA A 202 -13.45 -11.75 3.69
C ALA A 202 -12.02 -12.13 4.11
N CYS A 203 -11.01 -11.71 3.35
CA CYS A 203 -9.60 -12.05 3.56
C CYS A 203 -9.11 -12.00 5.03
N PRO A 204 -9.47 -11.02 5.88
CA PRO A 204 -9.03 -10.97 7.27
C PRO A 204 -9.50 -12.15 8.13
N TRP A 205 -10.65 -12.72 7.81
CA TRP A 205 -11.27 -13.80 8.59
C TRP A 205 -10.92 -15.19 8.07
N ILE A 206 -10.37 -15.29 6.86
CA ILE A 206 -9.89 -16.57 6.34
C ILE A 206 -8.61 -16.92 7.09
N PRO A 207 -8.48 -18.12 7.69
CA PRO A 207 -7.27 -18.51 8.41
C PRO A 207 -6.04 -18.44 7.49
N THR A 208 -4.86 -18.18 8.09
CA THR A 208 -3.53 -18.00 7.44
C THR A 208 -3.20 -16.58 6.94
N GLN A 209 -1.93 -16.33 6.66
CA GLN A 209 -1.43 -15.05 6.12
C GLN A 209 -1.08 -15.13 4.62
N HIS A 210 -0.99 -16.33 4.04
CA HIS A 210 -0.66 -16.56 2.63
C HIS A 210 -1.91 -16.55 1.76
N GLY A 211 -1.86 -15.85 0.63
CA GLY A 211 -3.03 -15.62 -0.20
C GLY A 211 -3.47 -16.87 -0.97
N LEU A 212 -2.53 -17.68 -1.44
CA LEU A 212 -2.82 -18.97 -2.06
C LEU A 212 -3.51 -19.93 -1.08
N THR A 213 -3.07 -19.98 0.17
CA THR A 213 -3.71 -20.85 1.17
C THR A 213 -5.15 -20.39 1.45
N LYS A 214 -5.39 -19.07 1.56
CA LYS A 214 -6.75 -18.53 1.65
C LYS A 214 -7.61 -18.92 0.43
N ALA A 215 -7.03 -18.83 -0.76
CA ALA A 215 -7.72 -19.20 -1.99
C ALA A 215 -8.09 -20.69 -2.03
N LEU A 216 -7.17 -21.58 -1.62
CA LEU A 216 -7.41 -23.02 -1.55
C LEU A 216 -8.51 -23.37 -0.55
N VAL A 217 -8.57 -22.70 0.61
CA VAL A 217 -9.66 -22.88 1.58
C VAL A 217 -11.02 -22.53 0.95
N VAL A 218 -11.10 -21.38 0.28
CA VAL A 218 -12.34 -20.97 -0.41
C VAL A 218 -12.70 -21.94 -1.53
N CYS A 219 -11.71 -22.40 -2.31
CA CYS A 219 -11.92 -23.38 -3.37
C CYS A 219 -12.43 -24.72 -2.84
N ALA A 220 -11.90 -25.19 -1.70
CA ALA A 220 -12.34 -26.43 -1.07
C ALA A 220 -13.80 -26.33 -0.60
N VAL A 221 -14.21 -25.18 -0.04
CA VAL A 221 -15.59 -24.95 0.39
C VAL A 221 -16.54 -24.90 -0.82
N LEU A 222 -16.20 -24.14 -1.86
CA LEU A 222 -17.03 -24.00 -3.06
C LEU A 222 -17.15 -25.31 -3.84
N GLY A 223 -16.02 -25.98 -4.10
CA GLY A 223 -15.96 -27.24 -4.82
C GLY A 223 -16.60 -28.39 -4.03
N GLY A 224 -16.34 -28.46 -2.73
CA GLY A 224 -16.95 -29.45 -1.83
C GLY A 224 -18.47 -29.31 -1.75
N GLY A 225 -18.98 -28.08 -1.65
CA GLY A 225 -20.42 -27.81 -1.68
C GLY A 225 -21.07 -28.25 -2.98
N LEU A 226 -20.44 -27.95 -4.12
CA LEU A 226 -20.93 -28.40 -5.43
C LEU A 226 -20.90 -29.93 -5.59
N ALA A 227 -19.84 -30.58 -5.11
CA ALA A 227 -19.71 -32.03 -5.15
C ALA A 227 -20.77 -32.72 -4.26
N ALA A 228 -20.97 -32.21 -3.03
CA ALA A 228 -21.98 -32.71 -2.11
C ALA A 228 -23.40 -32.56 -2.68
N ALA A 229 -23.71 -31.39 -3.24
CA ALA A 229 -25.01 -31.15 -3.88
C ALA A 229 -25.28 -32.12 -5.03
N ARG A 230 -24.25 -32.47 -5.82
CA ARG A 230 -24.37 -33.49 -6.86
C ARG A 230 -24.49 -34.90 -6.31
N ALA A 231 -23.78 -35.24 -5.23
CA ALA A 231 -23.86 -36.55 -4.60
C ALA A 231 -25.28 -36.88 -4.10
N VAL A 232 -26.02 -35.87 -3.64
CA VAL A 232 -27.43 -36.00 -3.22
C VAL A 232 -28.44 -35.74 -4.35
N SER A 233 -27.97 -35.63 -5.60
CA SER A 233 -28.81 -35.34 -6.77
C SER A 233 -29.71 -34.11 -6.61
N ALA A 234 -29.21 -33.07 -5.92
CA ALA A 234 -29.97 -31.84 -5.75
C ALA A 234 -30.23 -31.17 -7.10
N PRO A 235 -31.43 -30.59 -7.33
CA PRO A 235 -31.72 -29.85 -8.55
C PRO A 235 -30.94 -28.54 -8.56
N LEU A 236 -29.84 -28.51 -9.30
CA LEU A 236 -28.98 -27.32 -9.43
C LEU A 236 -29.35 -26.51 -10.68
N PRO A 237 -29.38 -25.16 -10.59
CA PRO A 237 -29.50 -24.32 -11.78
C PRO A 237 -28.36 -24.58 -12.76
N ALA A 238 -28.65 -24.52 -14.07
CA ALA A 238 -27.68 -24.83 -15.12
C ALA A 238 -26.40 -23.96 -15.08
N TRP A 239 -26.51 -22.72 -14.61
CA TRP A 239 -25.39 -21.76 -14.48
C TRP A 239 -24.52 -21.99 -13.24
N LEU A 240 -25.02 -22.70 -12.23
CA LEU A 240 -24.34 -22.80 -10.93
C LEU A 240 -22.98 -23.51 -11.02
N PRO A 241 -22.84 -24.64 -11.76
CA PRO A 241 -21.56 -25.31 -11.88
C PRO A 241 -20.47 -24.46 -12.56
N SER A 242 -20.81 -23.79 -13.67
CA SER A 242 -19.86 -22.92 -14.38
C SER A 242 -19.47 -21.72 -13.51
N ALA A 243 -20.44 -21.11 -12.81
CA ALA A 243 -20.18 -20.04 -11.86
C ALA A 243 -19.22 -20.46 -10.74
N VAL A 244 -19.39 -21.65 -10.14
CA VAL A 244 -18.48 -22.17 -9.11
C VAL A 244 -17.07 -22.37 -9.66
N TRP A 245 -16.93 -22.95 -10.85
CA TRP A 245 -15.62 -23.11 -11.50
C TRP A 245 -14.94 -21.78 -11.78
N ILE A 246 -15.67 -20.81 -12.35
CA ILE A 246 -15.18 -19.45 -12.58
C ILE A 246 -14.72 -18.82 -11.27
N ALA A 247 -15.54 -18.91 -10.21
CA ALA A 247 -15.21 -18.38 -8.89
C ALA A 247 -13.91 -18.98 -8.33
N MET A 248 -13.75 -20.30 -8.40
CA MET A 248 -12.55 -20.99 -7.92
C MET A 248 -11.30 -20.55 -8.68
N VAL A 249 -11.35 -20.50 -10.01
CA VAL A 249 -10.21 -20.05 -10.84
C VAL A 249 -9.82 -18.62 -10.49
N LEU A 250 -10.81 -17.72 -10.40
CA LEU A 250 -10.57 -16.31 -10.09
C LEU A 250 -10.01 -16.12 -8.68
N VAL A 251 -10.54 -16.83 -7.68
CA VAL A 251 -10.03 -16.77 -6.30
C VAL A 251 -8.58 -17.21 -6.21
N VAL A 252 -8.15 -18.22 -6.99
CA VAL A 252 -6.73 -18.59 -7.05
C VAL A 252 -5.88 -17.46 -7.60
N ILE A 253 -6.30 -16.84 -8.72
CA ILE A 253 -5.60 -15.70 -9.33
C ILE A 253 -5.48 -14.52 -8.33
N TYR A 254 -6.60 -14.15 -7.69
CA TYR A 254 -6.63 -13.05 -6.73
C TYR A 254 -5.83 -13.37 -5.47
N GLY A 255 -5.89 -14.62 -5.00
CA GLY A 255 -5.15 -15.11 -3.86
C GLY A 255 -3.65 -15.04 -4.07
N THR A 256 -3.15 -15.37 -5.26
CA THR A 256 -1.70 -15.29 -5.53
C THR A 256 -1.17 -13.85 -5.59
N GLU A 257 -2.03 -12.88 -5.94
CA GLU A 257 -1.68 -11.45 -6.13
C GLU A 257 -1.98 -10.55 -4.92
N LEU A 258 -2.19 -11.13 -3.73
CA LEU A 258 -2.59 -10.35 -2.56
C LEU A 258 -1.60 -9.27 -2.15
N GLY A 259 -0.31 -9.35 -2.48
CA GLY A 259 0.66 -8.30 -2.18
C GLY A 259 0.44 -6.99 -2.95
N GLY A 260 -0.16 -7.07 -4.15
CA GLY A 260 -0.59 -5.93 -4.94
C GLY A 260 -2.00 -5.44 -4.60
N LEU A 261 -2.86 -6.34 -4.10
CA LEU A 261 -4.27 -6.08 -3.78
C LEU A 261 -4.51 -5.62 -2.34
N ALA A 262 -3.80 -6.20 -1.39
CA ALA A 262 -3.85 -5.90 0.04
C ALA A 262 -2.41 -5.66 0.50
N SER A 263 -2.01 -4.39 0.66
CA SER A 263 -0.62 -4.02 0.96
C SER A 263 -0.06 -4.58 2.27
N THR A 264 -0.91 -5.22 3.08
CA THR A 264 -0.58 -5.89 4.34
C THR A 264 -0.27 -7.38 4.18
N LEU A 265 -0.48 -7.96 3.00
CA LEU A 265 -0.28 -9.39 2.74
C LEU A 265 0.86 -9.60 1.74
N ALA A 266 1.44 -10.80 1.75
CA ALA A 266 2.45 -11.19 0.77
C ALA A 266 1.78 -11.59 -0.55
N SER A 267 2.48 -11.34 -1.66
CA SER A 267 2.16 -11.96 -2.95
C SER A 267 2.83 -13.33 -3.00
N ASP A 268 2.07 -14.36 -3.35
CA ASP A 268 2.62 -15.71 -3.61
C ASP A 268 3.08 -15.83 -5.08
N LEU A 269 2.69 -14.90 -5.95
CA LEU A 269 3.12 -14.88 -7.35
C LEU A 269 4.52 -14.26 -7.50
N ASP A 270 4.84 -13.18 -6.77
CA ASP A 270 6.15 -12.51 -6.88
C ASP A 270 7.33 -13.49 -6.70
N PRO A 271 7.35 -14.37 -5.68
CA PRO A 271 8.45 -15.31 -5.45
C PRO A 271 8.45 -16.43 -6.49
N PHE A 272 7.27 -16.82 -6.99
CA PHE A 272 7.13 -17.82 -8.04
C PHE A 272 7.71 -17.30 -9.36
N LEU A 273 7.33 -16.09 -9.78
CA LEU A 273 7.86 -15.43 -10.97
C LEU A 273 9.37 -15.17 -10.85
N ALA A 274 9.84 -14.78 -9.66
CA ALA A 274 11.26 -14.63 -9.38
C ALA A 274 12.06 -15.93 -9.61
N ARG A 275 11.52 -17.09 -9.18
CA ARG A 275 12.13 -18.41 -9.42
C ARG A 275 12.16 -18.80 -10.89
N LEU A 276 11.20 -18.32 -11.68
CA LEU A 276 11.17 -18.47 -13.14
C LEU A 276 12.10 -17.49 -13.87
N GLY A 277 12.88 -16.67 -13.15
CA GLY A 277 13.81 -15.70 -13.72
C GLY A 277 13.18 -14.36 -14.08
N ILE A 278 11.91 -14.13 -13.74
CA ILE A 278 11.23 -12.85 -13.98
C ILE A 278 11.46 -11.94 -12.77
N GLY A 279 12.45 -11.06 -12.87
CA GLY A 279 12.83 -10.15 -11.79
C GLY A 279 11.92 -8.93 -11.60
N ALA A 280 11.20 -8.52 -12.65
CA ALA A 280 10.32 -7.35 -12.65
C ALA A 280 9.22 -7.45 -13.72
N VAL A 281 8.09 -6.78 -13.47
CA VAL A 281 7.02 -6.54 -14.47
C VAL A 281 6.74 -5.03 -14.51
N GLY A 282 7.00 -4.41 -15.66
CA GLY A 282 7.01 -2.95 -15.76
C GLY A 282 8.02 -2.33 -14.79
N ASN A 283 7.56 -1.38 -13.98
CA ASN A 283 8.39 -0.73 -12.95
C ASN A 283 8.35 -1.43 -11.58
N VAL A 284 7.65 -2.57 -11.47
CA VAL A 284 7.50 -3.31 -10.22
C VAL A 284 8.54 -4.42 -10.16
N ALA A 285 9.49 -4.30 -9.23
CA ALA A 285 10.44 -5.37 -8.94
C ALA A 285 9.75 -6.47 -8.12
N LEU A 286 9.71 -7.68 -8.67
CA LEU A 286 9.10 -8.87 -8.06
C LEU A 286 10.10 -9.63 -7.18
N ALA A 287 11.40 -9.44 -7.41
CA ALA A 287 12.47 -10.10 -6.69
C ALA A 287 13.54 -9.09 -6.23
N GLY A 288 14.29 -9.47 -5.20
CA GLY A 288 15.50 -8.74 -4.81
C GLY A 288 15.27 -7.41 -4.08
N THR A 289 14.01 -7.02 -3.81
CA THR A 289 13.72 -5.88 -2.94
C THR A 289 13.73 -6.31 -1.47
N VAL A 290 14.09 -5.41 -0.56
CA VAL A 290 14.04 -5.70 0.88
C VAL A 290 12.61 -6.05 1.33
N ARG A 291 11.59 -5.38 0.78
CA ARG A 291 10.18 -5.68 1.09
C ARG A 291 9.81 -7.10 0.67
N THR A 292 10.04 -7.47 -0.59
CA THR A 292 9.68 -8.80 -1.07
C THR A 292 10.49 -9.89 -0.38
N GLU A 293 11.79 -9.67 -0.12
CA GLU A 293 12.61 -10.61 0.65
C GLU A 293 12.14 -10.76 2.11
N LEU A 294 11.66 -9.69 2.77
CA LEU A 294 11.08 -9.77 4.11
C LEU A 294 9.75 -10.54 4.13
N LEU A 295 8.86 -10.27 3.18
CA LEU A 295 7.57 -10.98 3.05
C LEU A 295 7.75 -12.48 2.81
N ASN A 296 8.82 -12.85 2.11
CA ASN A 296 9.15 -14.24 1.78
C ASN A 296 10.02 -14.94 2.84
N GLY A 297 10.38 -14.25 3.93
CA GLY A 297 11.26 -14.79 4.97
C GLY A 297 12.72 -14.98 4.54
N TYR A 298 13.14 -14.45 3.39
CA TYR A 298 14.54 -14.42 2.95
C TYR A 298 15.36 -13.40 3.74
N ARG A 299 14.72 -12.38 4.30
CA ARG A 299 15.33 -11.45 5.26
C ARG A 299 14.58 -11.42 6.58
N LEU A 300 15.32 -11.17 7.65
CA LEU A 300 14.79 -10.85 8.98
C LEU A 300 15.03 -9.38 9.28
N LEU A 301 13.98 -8.71 9.77
CA LEU A 301 14.11 -7.39 10.38
C LEU A 301 14.62 -7.58 11.80
N THR A 302 15.74 -6.93 12.14
CA THR A 302 16.35 -6.97 13.47
C THR A 302 16.40 -5.58 14.07
N HIS A 303 16.40 -5.53 15.40
CA HIS A 303 16.54 -4.31 16.18
C HIS A 303 17.68 -4.46 17.18
N THR A 304 18.75 -3.69 17.01
CA THR A 304 19.86 -3.60 17.95
C THR A 304 19.60 -2.45 18.92
N ARG A 305 19.04 -2.76 20.09
CA ARG A 305 18.58 -1.78 21.08
C ARG A 305 19.68 -0.81 21.48
N GLU A 306 20.92 -1.28 21.63
CA GLU A 306 22.08 -0.50 22.07
C GLU A 306 22.39 0.64 21.09
N ARG A 307 22.12 0.44 19.80
CA ARG A 307 22.31 1.45 18.74
C ARG A 307 21.17 2.44 18.65
N CYS A 308 20.02 2.22 19.30
CA CYS A 308 18.87 3.12 19.21
C CYS A 308 19.20 4.49 19.82
N ASP A 309 19.05 5.56 19.03
CA ASP A 309 19.30 6.95 19.44
C ASP A 309 18.08 7.64 20.06
N ARG A 310 16.99 6.90 20.32
CA ARG A 310 15.72 7.43 20.87
C ARG A 310 15.05 8.49 19.99
N CYS A 311 15.30 8.48 18.67
CA CYS A 311 14.65 9.44 17.76
C CYS A 311 13.16 9.17 17.50
N HIS A 312 12.70 7.96 17.81
CA HIS A 312 11.32 7.47 17.59
C HIS A 312 10.81 7.57 16.15
N GLY A 313 11.70 7.78 15.16
CA GLY A 313 11.32 7.87 13.75
C GLY A 313 10.58 6.63 13.25
N CYS A 314 10.93 5.44 13.74
CA CYS A 314 10.24 4.19 13.42
C CYS A 314 8.80 4.15 13.97
N ILE A 315 8.54 4.77 15.12
CA ILE A 315 7.20 4.87 15.73
C ILE A 315 6.36 5.87 14.93
N GLU A 316 6.95 7.01 14.56
CA GLU A 316 6.26 8.04 13.79
C GLU A 316 5.80 7.55 12.42
N VAL A 317 6.58 6.69 11.74
CA VAL A 317 6.22 6.25 10.38
C VAL A 317 5.54 4.88 10.31
N CYS A 318 5.39 4.17 11.43
CA CYS A 318 4.80 2.83 11.39
C CYS A 318 3.27 2.89 11.29
N PRO A 319 2.66 2.48 10.16
CA PRO A 319 1.20 2.53 10.02
C PRO A 319 0.47 1.41 10.77
N GLN A 320 1.21 0.45 11.33
CA GLN A 320 0.68 -0.74 12.01
C GLN A 320 0.97 -0.75 13.50
N ARG A 321 1.70 0.25 14.03
CA ARG A 321 2.10 0.33 15.44
C ARG A 321 2.89 -0.90 15.93
N VAL A 322 3.82 -1.42 15.12
CA VAL A 322 4.71 -2.51 15.55
C VAL A 322 5.81 -2.04 16.50
N TRP A 323 6.02 -0.74 16.60
CA TRP A 323 7.02 -0.10 17.45
C TRP A 323 6.36 0.69 18.57
N GLU A 324 6.90 0.59 19.79
CA GLU A 324 6.48 1.39 20.95
C GLU A 324 7.68 2.00 21.66
N VAL A 325 7.45 3.00 22.51
CA VAL A 325 8.50 3.58 23.37
C VAL A 325 8.68 2.66 24.58
N GLY A 326 9.90 2.17 24.77
CA GLY A 326 10.27 1.37 25.94
C GLY A 326 10.13 2.18 27.23
N ARG A 327 9.62 1.54 28.30
CA ARG A 327 9.34 2.23 29.57
C ARG A 327 10.59 2.57 30.37
N ASP A 328 11.67 1.80 30.20
CA ASP A 328 12.84 1.91 31.07
C ASP A 328 13.88 2.91 30.56
N ASP A 329 14.09 2.97 29.24
CA ASP A 329 15.19 3.73 28.61
C ASP A 329 14.72 4.58 27.42
N GLU A 330 13.41 4.69 27.22
CA GLU A 330 12.76 5.40 26.10
C GLU A 330 13.22 4.95 24.70
N ARG A 331 13.92 3.82 24.60
CA ARG A 331 14.34 3.27 23.30
C ARG A 331 13.15 2.64 22.62
N SER A 332 13.14 2.66 21.29
CA SER A 332 12.07 2.00 20.54
C SER A 332 12.13 0.49 20.76
N VAL A 333 10.98 -0.16 20.93
CA VAL A 333 10.84 -1.61 21.13
C VAL A 333 9.98 -2.16 20.00
N PHE A 334 10.39 -3.30 19.42
CA PHE A 334 9.63 -3.99 18.39
C PHE A 334 8.52 -4.84 19.05
N ALA A 335 7.47 -4.16 19.50
CA ALA A 335 6.45 -4.69 20.42
C ALA A 335 5.46 -5.68 19.76
N HIS A 336 5.04 -5.42 18.53
CA HIS A 336 3.99 -6.20 17.84
C HIS A 336 4.48 -6.67 16.46
N PRO A 337 5.49 -7.56 16.40
CA PRO A 337 6.09 -8.02 15.14
C PRO A 337 5.07 -8.68 14.20
N GLU A 338 4.03 -9.32 14.74
CA GLU A 338 2.96 -10.00 14.01
C GLU A 338 2.07 -9.05 13.20
N TRP A 339 2.08 -7.75 13.48
CA TRP A 339 1.39 -6.73 12.68
C TRP A 339 2.30 -6.12 11.59
N CYS A 340 3.54 -6.60 11.45
CA CYS A 340 4.47 -6.05 10.47
C CYS A 340 4.07 -6.41 9.03
N THR A 341 3.90 -5.38 8.20
CA THR A 341 3.57 -5.53 6.77
C THR A 341 4.79 -5.40 5.85
N ALA A 342 5.99 -5.44 6.43
CA ALA A 342 7.27 -5.30 5.72
C ALA A 342 7.37 -4.07 4.80
N CYS A 343 6.68 -2.96 5.13
CA CYS A 343 6.67 -1.74 4.32
C CYS A 343 8.01 -0.98 4.28
N THR A 344 9.03 -1.42 5.03
CA THR A 344 10.38 -0.82 5.12
C THR A 344 10.46 0.65 5.60
N ALA A 345 9.36 1.29 6.01
CA ALA A 345 9.37 2.67 6.50
C ALA A 345 10.31 2.86 7.69
N CYS A 346 10.22 1.98 8.71
CA CYS A 346 11.08 2.06 9.89
C CYS A 346 12.57 1.88 9.58
N LEU A 347 12.90 1.01 8.62
CA LEU A 347 14.26 0.82 8.12
C LEU A 347 14.77 2.10 7.45
N MET A 348 13.95 2.72 6.59
CA MET A 348 14.32 3.95 5.87
C MET A 348 14.53 5.15 6.80
N GLN A 349 13.77 5.23 7.90
CA GLN A 349 13.84 6.34 8.85
C GLN A 349 14.77 6.10 10.05
N CYS A 350 15.39 4.93 10.16
CA CYS A 350 16.30 4.64 11.27
C CYS A 350 17.63 5.38 11.08
N ARG A 351 17.84 6.46 11.85
CA ARG A 351 19.06 7.30 11.73
C ARG A 351 20.31 6.60 12.24
N SER A 352 20.18 5.86 13.34
CA SER A 352 21.32 5.22 14.00
C SER A 352 21.68 3.85 13.43
N GLY A 353 20.91 3.36 12.44
CA GLY A 353 21.07 2.00 11.92
C GLY A 353 20.77 0.91 12.94
N ALA A 354 20.01 1.21 13.99
CA ALA A 354 19.52 0.23 14.97
C ALA A 354 18.55 -0.79 14.38
N ILE A 355 17.82 -0.42 13.31
CA ILE A 355 16.92 -1.31 12.59
C ILE A 355 17.61 -1.75 11.31
N GLN A 356 17.74 -3.06 11.10
CA GLN A 356 18.45 -3.62 9.95
C GLN A 356 17.67 -4.79 9.34
N ALA A 357 17.93 -5.10 8.07
CA ALA A 357 17.35 -6.23 7.37
C ALA A 357 18.45 -7.17 6.88
N HIS A 358 18.65 -8.29 7.57
CA HIS A 358 19.71 -9.26 7.26
C HIS A 358 19.17 -10.43 6.44
N ARG A 359 19.96 -10.92 5.47
CA ARG A 359 19.63 -12.16 4.76
C ARG A 359 19.74 -13.35 5.70
N VAL A 360 18.71 -14.18 5.68
CA VAL A 360 18.72 -15.49 6.34
C VAL A 360 19.52 -16.42 5.43
N ARG A 361 20.64 -16.97 5.90
CA ARG A 361 21.29 -18.07 5.17
C ARG A 361 20.30 -19.23 5.15
N ALA A 362 19.94 -19.72 3.95
CA ALA A 362 19.08 -20.87 3.80
C ALA A 362 19.70 -22.07 4.53
N GLN A 363 19.18 -22.42 5.71
CA GLN A 363 19.40 -23.76 6.25
C GLN A 363 18.44 -24.68 5.51
N ALA A 364 18.99 -25.64 4.77
CA ALA A 364 18.21 -26.68 4.09
C ALA A 364 17.25 -27.33 5.09
N GLY A 365 15.94 -27.20 4.85
CA GLY A 365 14.89 -27.85 5.63
C GLY A 365 14.31 -27.08 6.83
N ALA A 366 14.76 -25.87 7.13
CA ALA A 366 14.15 -25.08 8.22
C ALA A 366 12.92 -24.30 7.73
N ARG A 367 11.75 -24.50 8.37
CA ARG A 367 10.58 -23.61 8.22
C ARG A 367 11.02 -22.16 8.45
N ALA A 368 10.44 -21.23 7.68
CA ALA A 368 10.62 -19.80 7.89
C ALA A 368 10.52 -19.49 9.39
N PRO A 369 11.54 -18.88 10.01
CA PRO A 369 11.49 -18.61 11.43
C PRO A 369 10.32 -17.65 11.66
N ALA A 370 9.32 -18.11 12.43
CA ALA A 370 8.37 -17.21 13.06
C ALA A 370 9.19 -16.10 13.72
N LEU A 371 8.82 -14.84 13.48
CA LEU A 371 9.45 -13.64 14.03
C LEU A 371 9.81 -13.88 15.50
N ARG A 372 11.08 -14.17 15.78
CA ARG A 372 11.53 -14.49 17.13
C ARG A 372 11.73 -13.18 17.88
N THR A 373 10.98 -13.06 18.95
CA THR A 373 11.17 -12.10 20.04
C THR A 373 12.59 -12.24 20.59
N GLY A 374 13.34 -11.15 20.58
CA GLY A 374 14.55 -11.00 21.37
C GLY A 374 14.23 -10.24 22.64
#